data_AF-A0A8T4T4W4-F1
#
_entry.id   AF-A0A8T4T4W4-F1
#
_cell.length_a   1.000
_cell.length_b   1.000
_cell.length_c   1.000
_cell.angle_alpha   90.00
_cell.angle_beta   90.00
_cell.angle_gamma   90.00
#
_symmetry.space_group_name_H-M   'P 1'
#
loop_
_entity.id
_entity.type
_entity.pdbx_description
1 polymer ?
#
loop_
_entity_poly.entity_id
_entity_poly.type
_entity_poly.pdbx_seq_one_letter_code
_entity_poly.pdbx_strand_id
1 'polypeptide(L)'
;MDTEKEKLESLVVNILGKYNSDPQTQAKETLRIATEVANEIKKARTKCQSITQIEGHPASIIGLKMTGKTGVDLIGITYVSNWQRLERTYLKEDFYNI
;
A
#
# COMPACT_ATOMS: atom_id res chain seq x y z
N MET A 1 26.79 2.79 14.41
CA MET A 1 26.10 1.93 13.43
C MET A 1 24.71 2.48 13.26
N ASP A 2 24.55 3.42 12.32
CA ASP A 2 23.25 3.88 11.89
C ASP A 2 22.53 2.71 11.23
N THR A 3 21.58 2.12 11.94
CA THR A 3 20.57 1.25 11.33
C THR A 3 19.84 2.08 10.29
N GLU A 4 20.23 1.94 9.03
CA GLU A 4 19.39 2.26 7.88
C GLU A 4 18.10 1.46 8.06
N LYS A 5 17.13 2.06 8.77
CA LYS A 5 15.73 1.66 8.69
C LYS A 5 15.41 1.72 7.21
N GLU A 6 15.32 0.56 6.56
CA GLU A 6 14.89 0.40 5.18
C GLU A 6 13.66 1.28 4.98
N LYS A 7 13.90 2.42 4.33
CA LYS A 7 12.86 3.39 4.01
C LYS A 7 12.19 2.81 2.77
N LEU A 8 10.87 2.65 2.83
CA LEU A 8 10.04 2.53 1.63
C LEU A 8 10.53 3.58 0.61
N GLU A 9 11.12 3.10 -0.47
CA GLU A 9 11.72 3.93 -1.52
C GLU A 9 10.63 4.52 -2.41
N SER A 10 9.47 3.85 -2.50
CA SER A 10 8.35 4.26 -3.35
C SER A 10 6.99 4.00 -2.71
N LEU A 11 6.10 4.98 -2.89
CA LEU A 11 4.67 4.88 -2.58
C LEU A 11 3.89 5.37 -3.80
N VAL A 12 3.04 4.52 -4.38
CA VAL A 12 2.15 4.87 -5.50
C VAL A 12 0.71 4.58 -5.12
N VAL A 13 -0.19 5.54 -5.31
CA VAL A 13 -1.60 5.42 -4.92
C VAL A 13 -2.46 5.86 -6.10
N ASN A 14 -3.33 4.98 -6.60
CA ASN A 14 -4.25 5.27 -7.70
C ASN A 14 -5.67 4.85 -7.34
N ILE A 15 -6.51 5.82 -6.97
CA ILE A 15 -7.89 5.60 -6.54
C ILE A 15 -8.85 6.37 -7.44
N LEU A 16 -9.74 5.66 -8.12
CA LEU A 16 -10.65 6.22 -9.13
C LEU A 16 -12.00 6.65 -8.51
N GLY A 17 -12.18 7.97 -8.32
CA GLY A 17 -13.45 8.53 -7.85
C GLY A 17 -14.62 8.35 -8.83
N LYS A 18 -15.87 8.42 -8.32
CA LYS A 18 -17.08 8.56 -9.14
C LYS A 18 -17.44 10.04 -9.29
N TYR A 19 -17.70 10.49 -10.52
CA TYR A 19 -17.83 11.91 -10.87
C TYR A 19 -19.26 12.38 -11.21
N ASN A 20 -20.29 11.62 -10.83
CA ASN A 20 -21.67 11.88 -11.28
C ASN A 20 -22.58 12.50 -10.20
N SER A 21 -22.02 13.24 -9.23
CA SER A 21 -22.78 13.90 -8.15
C SER A 21 -22.61 15.42 -8.19
N ASP A 22 -23.45 16.17 -7.46
CA ASP A 22 -23.26 17.60 -7.28
C ASP A 22 -21.88 17.90 -6.62
N PRO A 23 -21.34 19.13 -6.79
CA PRO A 23 -19.99 19.47 -6.33
C PRO A 23 -19.76 19.28 -4.82
N GLN A 24 -20.77 19.49 -3.98
CA GLN A 24 -20.62 19.35 -2.52
C GLN A 24 -20.53 17.87 -2.13
N THR A 25 -21.38 17.03 -2.72
CA THR A 25 -21.31 15.57 -2.54
C THR A 25 -19.98 15.02 -3.04
N GLN A 26 -19.49 15.50 -4.18
CA GLN A 26 -18.19 15.10 -4.72
C GLN A 26 -17.03 15.49 -3.79
N ALA A 27 -17.03 16.70 -3.25
CA ALA A 27 -16.01 17.15 -2.32
C ALA A 27 -16.00 16.32 -1.03
N LYS A 28 -17.18 16.02 -0.48
CA LYS A 28 -17.32 15.16 0.71
C LYS A 28 -16.81 13.75 0.46
N GLU A 29 -17.15 13.17 -0.69
CA GLU A 29 -16.73 11.80 -1.03
C GLU A 29 -15.23 11.72 -1.31
N THR A 30 -14.67 12.72 -1.99
CA THR A 30 -13.22 12.83 -2.22
C THR A 30 -12.46 12.92 -0.89
N LEU A 31 -12.96 13.71 0.06
CA LEU A 31 -12.35 13.83 1.39
C LEU A 31 -12.42 12.52 2.18
N ARG A 32 -13.57 11.82 2.10
CA ARG A 32 -13.74 10.49 2.73
C ARG A 32 -12.70 9.51 2.17
N ILE A 33 -12.62 9.39 0.84
CA ILE A 33 -11.67 8.49 0.17
C ILE A 33 -10.24 8.85 0.53
N ALA A 34 -9.86 10.13 0.48
CA ALA A 34 -8.51 10.58 0.82
C ALA A 34 -8.13 10.21 2.27
N THR A 35 -9.08 10.36 3.20
CA THR A 35 -8.88 10.01 4.61
C THR A 35 -8.71 8.51 4.81
N GLU A 36 -9.55 7.70 4.16
CA GLU A 36 -9.45 6.24 4.20
C GLU A 36 -8.12 5.75 3.63
N VAL A 37 -7.71 6.30 2.49
CA VAL A 37 -6.44 5.98 1.83
C VAL A 37 -5.24 6.39 2.70
N ALA A 38 -5.26 7.57 3.32
CA ALA A 38 -4.19 8.00 4.22
C ALA A 38 -4.04 7.05 5.43
N ASN A 39 -5.17 6.63 6.01
CA ASN A 39 -5.17 5.64 7.08
C ASN A 39 -4.65 4.28 6.61
N GLU A 40 -5.01 3.87 5.40
CA GLU A 40 -4.56 2.62 4.80
C GLU A 40 -3.05 2.62 4.56
N ILE A 41 -2.49 3.71 4.00
CA ILE A 41 -1.05 3.89 3.81
C ILE A 41 -0.30 3.71 5.13
N LYS A 42 -0.81 4.33 6.21
CA LYS A 42 -0.20 4.22 7.53
C LYS A 42 -0.19 2.76 8.03
N LYS A 43 -1.33 2.06 7.92
CA LYS A 43 -1.46 0.65 8.33
C LYS A 43 -0.55 -0.26 7.50
N ALA A 44 -0.57 -0.11 6.18
CA ALA A 44 0.23 -0.94 5.29
C ALA A 44 1.72 -0.70 5.49
N ARG A 45 2.15 0.55 5.70
CA ARG A 45 3.54 0.85 6.06
C ARG A 45 3.99 0.14 7.34
N THR A 46 3.15 0.14 8.38
CA THR A 46 3.44 -0.60 9.61
C THR A 46 3.51 -2.10 9.36
N LYS A 47 2.59 -2.66 8.55
CA LYS A 47 2.63 -4.07 8.16
C LYS A 47 3.90 -4.42 7.37
N CYS A 48 4.34 -3.58 6.43
CA CYS A 48 5.58 -3.80 5.69
C CYS A 48 6.80 -3.93 6.61
N GLN A 49 6.82 -3.21 7.73
CA GLN A 49 7.91 -3.30 8.72
C GLN A 49 7.90 -4.61 9.52
N SER A 50 6.76 -5.31 9.60
CA SER A 50 6.67 -6.62 10.26
C SER A 50 6.92 -7.79 9.32
N ILE A 51 6.93 -7.57 8.00
CA ILE A 51 7.20 -8.62 7.02
C ILE A 51 8.72 -8.77 6.91
N THR A 52 9.24 -9.87 7.47
CA THR A 52 10.65 -10.24 7.38
C THR A 52 10.90 -11.39 6.42
N GLN A 53 9.83 -12.07 6.00
CA GLN A 53 9.88 -13.20 5.08
C GLN A 53 8.68 -13.21 4.14
N ILE A 54 8.89 -13.67 2.92
CA ILE A 54 7.83 -13.95 1.94
C ILE A 54 8.10 -15.35 1.38
N GLU A 55 7.09 -16.23 1.41
CA GLU A 55 7.22 -17.62 0.95
C GLU A 55 8.40 -18.38 1.58
N GLY A 56 8.65 -18.12 2.88
CA GLY A 56 9.74 -18.75 3.64
C GLY A 56 11.14 -18.18 3.38
N HIS A 57 11.28 -17.17 2.52
CA HIS A 57 12.57 -16.56 2.20
C HIS A 57 12.70 -15.18 2.86
N PRO A 58 13.87 -14.79 3.39
CA PRO A 58 14.10 -13.44 3.89
C PRO A 58 13.74 -12.39 2.84
N ALA A 59 12.97 -11.40 3.25
CA ALA A 59 12.47 -10.35 2.36
C ALA A 59 12.48 -8.99 3.05
N SER A 60 12.91 -7.97 2.31
CA SER A 60 12.90 -6.57 2.73
C SER A 60 11.97 -5.77 1.82
N ILE A 61 10.93 -5.16 2.38
CA ILE A 61 9.97 -4.38 1.59
C ILE A 61 10.55 -2.99 1.27
N ILE A 62 10.66 -2.68 -0.03
CA ILE A 62 11.23 -1.42 -0.53
C ILE A 62 10.21 -0.56 -1.30
N GLY A 63 9.04 -1.09 -1.65
CA GLY A 63 8.01 -0.33 -2.37
C GLY A 63 6.59 -0.75 -1.99
N LEU A 64 5.67 0.22 -2.05
CA LEU A 64 4.25 0.03 -1.78
C LEU A 64 3.42 0.69 -2.86
N LYS A 65 2.46 -0.04 -3.41
CA LYS A 65 1.52 0.41 -4.43
C LYS A 65 0.10 0.11 -3.96
N MET A 66 -0.79 1.08 -4.00
CA MET A 66 -2.21 0.91 -3.65
C MET A 66 -3.07 1.29 -4.84
N THR A 67 -4.04 0.44 -5.17
CA THR A 67 -4.97 0.73 -6.25
C THR A 67 -6.39 0.35 -5.87
N GLY A 68 -7.37 1.10 -6.36
CA GLY A 68 -8.77 0.77 -6.22
C GLY A 68 -9.71 1.83 -6.80
N LYS A 69 -11.01 1.68 -6.56
CA LYS A 69 -12.02 2.62 -7.08
C LYS A 69 -12.50 3.59 -6.00
N THR A 70 -13.32 3.13 -5.08
CA THR A 70 -13.90 3.97 -4.01
C THR A 70 -13.16 3.83 -2.68
N GLY A 71 -11.97 3.23 -2.72
CA GLY A 71 -11.11 2.84 -1.61
C GLY A 71 -9.93 2.03 -2.13
N VAL A 72 -9.11 1.47 -1.23
CA VAL A 72 -8.00 0.57 -1.60
C VAL A 72 -8.52 -0.85 -1.72
N ASP A 73 -8.42 -1.43 -2.91
CA ASP A 73 -8.83 -2.81 -3.21
C ASP A 73 -7.62 -3.76 -3.26
N LEU A 74 -6.50 -3.27 -3.81
CA LEU A 74 -5.27 -4.02 -4.02
C LEU A 74 -4.08 -3.32 -3.40
N ILE A 75 -3.17 -4.10 -2.83
CA ILE A 75 -1.90 -3.66 -2.29
C ILE A 75 -0.77 -4.43 -2.99
N GLY A 76 0.03 -3.70 -3.75
CA GLY A 76 1.28 -4.17 -4.33
C GLY A 76 2.46 -3.85 -3.42
N ILE A 77 3.38 -4.79 -3.30
CA ILE A 77 4.70 -4.58 -2.68
C ILE A 77 5.80 -4.85 -3.68
N THR A 78 6.84 -4.05 -3.58
CA THR A 78 8.14 -4.35 -4.18
C THR A 78 9.09 -4.69 -3.05
N TYR A 79 9.83 -5.78 -3.18
CA TYR A 79 10.71 -6.27 -2.12
C TYR A 79 11.99 -6.87 -2.70
N VAL A 80 13.03 -6.89 -1.88
CA VAL A 80 14.28 -7.59 -2.19
C VAL A 80 14.28 -8.92 -1.45
N SER A 81 14.50 -10.01 -2.18
CA SER A 81 14.72 -11.35 -1.61
C SER A 81 15.73 -12.07 -2.47
N ASN A 82 16.67 -12.81 -1.86
CA ASN A 82 17.75 -13.52 -2.57
C ASN A 82 18.48 -12.63 -3.60
N TRP A 83 18.76 -11.37 -3.25
CA TRP A 83 19.42 -10.38 -4.13
C TRP A 83 18.64 -10.01 -5.40
N GLN A 84 17.36 -10.35 -5.47
CA GLN A 84 16.47 -10.03 -6.58
C GLN A 84 15.39 -9.06 -6.12
N ARG A 85 15.09 -8.08 -6.98
CA ARG A 85 13.94 -7.19 -6.83
C ARG A 85 12.71 -7.88 -7.40
N LEU A 86 11.72 -8.12 -6.55
CA LEU A 86 10.48 -8.82 -6.87
C LEU A 86 9.27 -7.93 -6.59
N GLU A 87 8.19 -8.19 -7.30
CA GLU A 87 6.91 -7.48 -7.13
C GLU A 87 5.79 -8.48 -6.89
N ARG A 88 4.87 -8.15 -5.99
CA ARG A 88 3.68 -8.96 -5.74
C ARG A 88 2.50 -8.09 -5.39
N THR A 89 1.33 -8.45 -5.89
CA THR A 89 0.07 -7.74 -5.63
C THR A 89 -0.90 -8.68 -4.94
N TYR A 90 -1.54 -8.18 -3.90
CA TYR A 90 -2.52 -8.90 -3.09
C TYR A 90 -3.84 -8.15 -3.09
N LEU A 91 -4.94 -8.87 -2.84
CA LEU A 91 -6.13 -8.24 -2.30
C LEU A 91 -5.78 -7.59 -0.95
N LYS A 92 -6.41 -6.46 -0.64
CA LYS A 92 -6.16 -5.73 0.60
C LYS A 92 -6.27 -6.63 1.84
N GLU A 93 -7.28 -7.49 1.87
CA GLU A 93 -7.50 -8.43 2.99
C GLU A 93 -6.38 -9.46 3.13
N ASP A 94 -5.93 -10.04 2.01
CA ASP A 94 -4.85 -11.01 1.99
C ASP A 94 -3.52 -10.40 2.42
N PHE A 95 -3.25 -9.15 2.03
CA PHE A 95 -2.01 -8.44 2.37
C PHE A 95 -1.74 -8.40 3.88
N TYR A 96 -2.80 -8.23 4.69
CA TYR A 96 -2.64 -8.16 6.14
C TYR A 96 -2.44 -9.52 6.80
N ASN A 97 -2.70 -10.61 6.08
CA ASN A 97 -2.55 -11.99 6.55
C ASN A 97 -1.20 -12.63 6.17
N ILE A 98 -0.35 -11.93 5.41
CA ILE A 98 1.02 -12.37 5.06
C ILE A 98 1.90 -12.43 6.30
#